data_AF-A0A2B9PR02-F1
#
_entry.id   AF-A0A2B9PR02-F1
#
_cell.length_a   1.000
_cell.length_b   1.000
_cell.length_c   1.000
_cell.angle_alpha   90.00
_cell.angle_beta   90.00
_cell.angle_gamma   90.00
#
_symmetry.space_group_name_H-M   'P 1'
#
loop_
_entity.id
_entity.type
_entity.pdbx_description
1 polymer ?
#
loop_
_entity_poly.entity_id
_entity_poly.type
_entity_poly.pdbx_seq_one_letter_code
_entity_poly.pdbx_strand_id
1 'polypeptide(L)' 'MRPQIQVFYELELIGVDGAFIEKFSHIFDREIYNSDVEGTDVMMVNFKMQELKEKYSDALLLEFSVERGEVKH' A
#
# COMPACT_ATOMS: atom_id res chain seq x y z
N MET A 1 14.61 -1.02 20.49
CA MET A 1 13.78 -1.36 19.32
C MET A 1 14.01 -0.27 18.28
N ARG A 2 14.22 -0.60 17.00
CA ARG A 2 14.39 0.44 15.96
C ARG A 2 13.07 1.19 15.78
N PRO A 3 13.07 2.50 15.52
CA PRO A 3 11.83 3.25 15.31
C PRO A 3 11.03 2.66 14.16
N GLN A 4 9.72 2.47 14.35
CA GLN A 4 8.82 1.90 13.34
C GLN A 4 7.81 2.95 12.87
N ILE A 5 7.34 2.78 11.65
CA ILE A 5 6.25 3.56 11.06
C ILE A 5 5.21 2.61 10.48
N GLN A 6 3.93 2.85 10.76
CA GLN A 6 2.85 2.11 10.14
C GLN A 6 2.31 2.95 8.99
N VAL A 7 2.27 2.36 7.81
CA VAL A 7 1.79 3.00 6.59
C VAL A 7 0.51 2.30 6.17
N PHE A 8 -0.54 3.07 5.97
CA PHE A 8 -1.86 2.63 5.55
C PHE A 8 -2.07 3.05 4.10
N TYR A 9 -2.46 2.09 3.29
CA TYR A 9 -2.68 2.25 1.86
C TYR A 9 -4.15 2.01 1.57
N GLU A 10 -4.72 2.89 0.76
CA GLU A 10 -6.07 2.76 0.24
C GLU A 10 -6.01 2.89 -1.28
N LEU A 11 -6.43 1.83 -1.98
CA LEU A 11 -6.33 1.69 -3.42
C LEU A 11 -7.74 1.72 -3.99
N GLU A 12 -7.99 2.64 -4.92
CA GLU A 12 -9.18 2.61 -5.76
C GLU A 12 -8.88 1.79 -7.02
N LEU A 13 -9.67 0.74 -7.22
CA LEU A 13 -9.48 -0.27 -8.25
C LEU A 13 -10.73 -0.34 -9.12
N ILE A 14 -10.56 -0.66 -10.39
CA ILE A 14 -11.65 -1.05 -11.28
C ILE A 14 -11.50 -2.52 -11.67
N GLY A 15 -12.52 -3.31 -11.36
CA GLY A 15 -12.65 -4.71 -11.77
C GLY A 15 -13.84 -4.92 -12.69
N VAL A 16 -14.13 -6.19 -13.00
CA VAL A 16 -15.24 -6.59 -13.90
C VAL A 16 -16.60 -6.08 -13.39
N ASP A 17 -16.81 -6.07 -12.09
CA ASP A 17 -18.07 -5.66 -11.45
C ASP A 17 -18.13 -4.15 -11.12
N GLY A 18 -17.12 -3.37 -11.54
CA GLY A 18 -17.03 -1.93 -11.31
C GLY A 18 -15.91 -1.52 -10.35
N ALA A 19 -15.99 -0.29 -9.87
CA ALA A 19 -14.99 0.29 -8.97
C ALA A 19 -15.15 -0.20 -7.52
N PHE A 20 -14.03 -0.48 -6.86
CA PHE A 20 -13.99 -0.91 -5.46
C PHE A 20 -12.72 -0.43 -4.77
N ILE A 21 -12.73 -0.46 -3.43
CA ILE A 21 -11.61 0.00 -2.61
C ILE A 21 -10.96 -1.18 -1.89
N GLU A 22 -9.64 -1.30 -1.98
CA GLU A 22 -8.84 -2.23 -1.17
C GLU A 22 -7.98 -1.43 -0.18
N LYS A 23 -8.04 -1.81 1.10
CA LYS A 23 -7.25 -1.19 2.16
C LYS A 23 -6.29 -2.19 2.77
N PHE A 24 -5.05 -1.77 3.00
CA PHE A 24 -4.07 -2.58 3.72
C PHE A 24 -3.07 -1.69 4.48
N SER A 25 -2.27 -2.30 5.36
CA SER A 25 -1.21 -1.57 6.04
C SER A 25 0.05 -2.41 6.15
N HIS A 26 1.19 -1.75 6.29
CA HIS A 26 2.47 -2.39 6.51
C HIS A 26 3.30 -1.59 7.53
N ILE A 27 4.09 -2.30 8.33
CA ILE A 27 4.99 -1.68 9.31
C ILE A 27 6.40 -1.73 8.75
N PHE A 28 7.04 -0.57 8.63
CA PHE A 28 8.41 -0.44 8.16
C PHE A 28 9.34 -0.02 9.29
N ASP A 29 10.63 -0.34 9.11
CA ASP A 29 11.69 0.38 9.80
C ASP A 29 11.69 1.84 9.30
N ARG A 30 11.57 2.80 10.23
CA ARG A 30 11.39 4.22 9.92
C ARG A 30 12.59 4.81 9.18
N GLU A 31 13.81 4.40 9.53
CA GLU A 31 15.02 4.97 8.93
C GLU A 31 15.14 4.52 7.48
N ILE A 32 14.86 3.24 7.21
CA ILE A 32 14.85 2.69 5.85
C ILE A 32 13.74 3.33 5.02
N TYR A 33 12.50 3.38 5.55
CA TYR A 33 11.37 3.96 4.84
C TYR A 33 11.60 5.43 4.48
N ASN A 34 12.13 6.22 5.41
CA ASN A 34 12.40 7.64 5.19
C ASN A 34 13.52 7.90 4.18
N SER A 35 14.34 6.90 3.85
CA SER A 35 15.42 7.05 2.88
C SER A 35 14.92 7.13 1.43
N ASP A 36 13.78 6.49 1.13
CA ASP A 36 13.09 6.54 -0.16
C ASP A 36 11.60 6.23 0.02
N VAL A 37 10.85 7.23 0.48
CA VAL A 37 9.43 7.10 0.81
C VAL A 37 8.61 6.74 -0.43
N GLU A 38 8.79 7.51 -1.51
CA GLU A 38 8.01 7.36 -2.73
C GLU A 38 8.32 6.02 -3.42
N GLY A 39 9.59 5.65 -3.55
CA GLY A 39 9.98 4.37 -4.12
C GLY A 39 9.46 3.19 -3.29
N THR A 40 9.49 3.30 -1.96
CA THR A 40 8.95 2.26 -1.07
C THR A 40 7.44 2.13 -1.20
N ASP A 41 6.69 3.25 -1.25
CA ASP A 41 5.24 3.24 -1.39
C ASP A 41 4.82 2.62 -2.73
N VAL A 42 5.45 3.03 -3.84
CA VAL A 42 5.18 2.49 -5.18
C VAL A 42 5.51 0.99 -5.24
N MET A 43 6.64 0.58 -4.63
CA MET A 43 7.01 -0.83 -4.55
C MET A 43 5.95 -1.63 -3.79
N MET A 44 5.49 -1.13 -2.64
CA MET A 44 4.49 -1.79 -1.81
C MET A 44 3.13 -1.91 -2.52
N VAL A 45 2.68 -0.85 -3.20
CA VAL A 45 1.46 -0.87 -4.02
C VAL A 45 1.60 -1.88 -5.16
N ASN A 46 2.74 -1.93 -5.84
CA ASN A 46 2.98 -2.90 -6.92
C ASN A 46 2.95 -4.35 -6.42
N PHE A 47 3.56 -4.64 -5.27
CA PHE A 47 3.45 -5.95 -4.63
C PHE A 47 1.99 -6.30 -4.33
N LYS A 48 1.23 -5.36 -3.75
CA LYS A 48 -0.19 -5.60 -3.47
C LYS A 48 -0.99 -5.84 -4.76
N MET A 49 -0.72 -5.08 -5.81
CA MET A 49 -1.39 -5.27 -7.11
C MET A 49 -1.13 -6.64 -7.73
N GLN A 50 0.06 -7.23 -7.51
CA GLN A 50 0.32 -8.60 -7.95
C GLN A 50 -0.55 -9.62 -7.19
N GLU A 51 -0.66 -9.49 -5.87
CA GLU A 51 -1.57 -10.34 -5.07
C GLU A 51 -3.04 -10.17 -5.51
N LEU A 52 -3.46 -8.94 -5.79
CA LEU A 52 -4.84 -8.65 -6.20
C LEU A 52 -5.15 -9.17 -7.59
N LYS A 53 -4.19 -9.20 -8.52
CA LYS A 53 -4.37 -9.80 -9.85
C LYS A 53 -4.61 -11.31 -9.78
N GLU A 54 -4.06 -12.01 -8.80
CA GLU A 54 -4.37 -13.43 -8.61
C GLU A 54 -5.83 -13.63 -8.17
N LYS A 55 -6.38 -12.68 -7.40
CA LYS A 55 -7.75 -12.72 -6.88
C LYS A 55 -8.79 -12.16 -7.85
N TYR A 56 -8.40 -11.15 -8.62
CA TYR A 56 -9.26 -10.36 -9.51
C TYR A 56 -8.52 -10.15 -10.84
N SER A 57 -8.42 -11.19 -11.68
CA SER A 57 -7.54 -11.25 -12.87
C SER A 57 -7.46 -10.01 -13.77
N ASP A 58 -8.48 -9.15 -13.77
CA ASP A 58 -8.56 -7.93 -14.58
C ASP A 58 -8.57 -6.61 -13.77
N ALA A 59 -8.23 -6.63 -12.48
CA ALA A 59 -8.23 -5.41 -11.67
C ALA A 59 -7.12 -4.43 -12.10
N LEU A 60 -7.52 -3.18 -12.33
CA LEU A 60 -6.62 -2.07 -12.64
C LEU A 60 -6.64 -1.03 -11.52
N LEU A 61 -5.48 -0.46 -11.21
CA LEU A 61 -5.36 0.62 -10.24
C LEU A 61 -5.72 1.95 -10.90
N LEU A 62 -6.64 2.70 -10.29
CA LEU A 62 -7.01 4.05 -10.69
C LEU A 62 -6.20 5.08 -9.92
N GLU A 63 -6.29 5.03 -8.60
CA GLU A 63 -5.56 5.89 -7.69
C GLU A 63 -5.22 5.16 -6.39
N PHE A 64 -4.25 5.68 -5.65
CA PHE A 64 -4.00 5.25 -4.28
C PHE A 64 -3.70 6.44 -3.39
N SER A 65 -4.06 6.32 -2.13
CA SER A 65 -3.71 7.26 -1.08
C SER A 65 -2.91 6.57 0.02
N VAL A 66 -2.08 7.35 0.71
CA VAL A 66 -1.15 6.86 1.73
C VAL A 66 -1.27 7.71 2.99
N GLU A 67 -1.63 7.08 4.10
CA GLU A 67 -1.61 7.66 5.43
C GLU A 67 -0.49 7.04 6.28
N ARG A 68 0.19 7.85 7.09
CA ARG A 68 1.35 7.42 7.87
C ARG A 68 1.09 7.66 9.34
N GLY A 69 1.03 6.58 10.12
CA GLY A 69 0.86 6.60 11.57
C GLY A 69 2.16 6.30 12.31
N GLU A 70 2.42 7.03 13.40
CA GLU A 70 3.49 6.67 14.32
C GLU A 70 3.07 5.47 15.17
N VAL A 71 3.88 4.41 15.18
CA VAL A 71 3.69 3.29 16.10
C VAL A 71 4.20 3.71 17.47
N LYS A 72 3.30 4.14 18.35
CA LYS A 72 3.63 4.38 19.77
C LYS A 72 3.63 3.05 20.51
N HIS A 73 4.80 2.67 21.04
CA HIS A 73 4.94 1.60 22.02
C HIS A 73 4.47 2.04 23.40
#